data_AF-A0A1N6U7P8-F1
#
_entry.id   AF-A0A1N6U7P8-F1
#
_cell.length_a   1.000
_cell.length_b   1.000
_cell.length_c   1.000
_cell.angle_alpha   90.00
_cell.angle_beta   90.00
_cell.angle_gamma   90.00
#
_symmetry.space_group_name_H-M   'P 1'
#
loop_
_entity.id
_entity.type
_entity.pdbx_description
1 polymer ?
#
loop_
_entity_poly.entity_id
_entity_poly.type
_entity_poly.pdbx_seq_one_letter_code
_entity_poly.pdbx_strand_id
1 'polypeptide(L)'
;MYFPKDVYELEDAFNNDLPQFKFNAFIQHKRPERMVKDTAAEWGSWNQEYYRYKILDHQQSTLEILEANVGDHGVVTYASPAFHTKQEFWNVHKSQSFIQKSNFCQPSKLSGHNAYTYISPGTSGIAHSEPEKVESKHLIKELERLSQSEIKNNLKNSIFISNSCELIEIALEPQEKYHYLYNEIVGALDMYQQESPKLLRDLYRLSAFKFVTGTNLYFGVGDESFNNKIQQTRQRPRC
;
A
#
# COMPACT_ATOMS: atom_id res chain seq x y z
N MET A 1 20.83 -16.49 11.26
CA MET A 1 19.76 -17.34 10.69
C MET A 1 20.41 -18.08 9.52
N TYR A 2 20.51 -19.42 9.56
CA TYR A 2 21.14 -20.22 8.50
C TYR A 2 20.09 -20.47 7.42
N PHE A 3 20.38 -20.12 6.17
CA PHE A 3 19.48 -20.35 5.04
C PHE A 3 19.96 -21.61 4.28
N PRO A 4 19.16 -22.70 4.23
CA PRO A 4 19.53 -23.96 3.58
C PRO A 4 19.80 -23.79 2.07
N LYS A 5 20.48 -24.76 1.45
CA LYS A 5 20.73 -24.79 -0.02
C LYS A 5 19.46 -24.65 -0.87
N ASP A 6 18.31 -24.97 -0.30
CA ASP A 6 16.97 -24.89 -0.89
C ASP A 6 16.55 -23.46 -1.28
N VAL A 7 17.31 -22.41 -0.91
CA VAL A 7 16.92 -21.02 -1.22
C VAL A 7 17.10 -20.66 -2.69
N TYR A 8 17.98 -21.35 -3.44
CA TYR A 8 18.05 -21.17 -4.90
C TYR A 8 16.82 -21.80 -5.59
N GLU A 9 16.35 -22.94 -5.09
CA GLU A 9 15.08 -23.54 -5.53
C GLU A 9 13.89 -22.62 -5.22
N LEU A 10 13.97 -21.86 -4.12
CA LEU A 10 12.95 -20.87 -3.76
C LEU A 10 12.84 -19.74 -4.78
N GLU A 11 13.95 -19.19 -5.30
CA GLU A 11 13.89 -18.12 -6.29
C GLU A 11 13.34 -18.62 -7.64
N ASP A 12 13.72 -19.83 -8.06
CA ASP A 12 13.16 -20.45 -9.25
C ASP A 12 11.67 -20.76 -9.09
N ALA A 13 11.24 -21.27 -7.94
CA ALA A 13 9.81 -21.44 -7.63
C ALA A 13 9.09 -20.09 -7.57
N PHE A 14 9.69 -19.06 -6.97
CA PHE A 14 9.08 -17.74 -6.90
C PHE A 14 8.83 -17.12 -8.28
N ASN A 15 9.74 -17.37 -9.22
CA ASN A 15 9.66 -16.86 -10.59
C ASN A 15 8.75 -17.70 -11.50
N ASN A 16 8.79 -19.01 -11.36
CA ASN A 16 8.15 -19.92 -12.31
C ASN A 16 6.86 -20.55 -11.77
N ASP A 17 6.72 -20.66 -10.45
CA ASP A 17 5.59 -21.34 -9.83
C ASP A 17 4.50 -20.41 -9.29
N LEU A 18 4.84 -19.18 -8.94
CA LEU A 18 3.86 -18.19 -8.48
C LEU A 18 3.22 -17.43 -9.64
N PRO A 19 2.00 -16.90 -9.42
CA PRO A 19 1.43 -15.90 -10.30
C PRO A 19 2.40 -14.75 -10.58
N GLN A 20 2.45 -14.32 -11.84
CA GLN A 20 3.25 -13.16 -12.20
C GLN A 20 2.65 -11.90 -11.59
N PHE A 21 3.51 -11.10 -10.95
CA PHE A 21 3.15 -9.81 -10.39
C PHE A 21 2.97 -8.79 -11.51
N LYS A 22 1.91 -8.00 -11.38
CA LYS A 22 1.50 -7.01 -12.37
C LYS A 22 1.77 -5.59 -11.89
N PHE A 23 1.36 -5.27 -10.68
CA PHE A 23 1.41 -3.89 -10.20
C PHE A 23 1.59 -3.81 -8.69
N ASN A 24 2.08 -2.66 -8.25
CA ASN A 24 2.20 -2.31 -6.83
C ASN A 24 0.97 -1.54 -6.37
N ALA A 25 0.48 -1.85 -5.17
CA ALA A 25 -0.52 -1.05 -4.47
C ALA A 25 0.03 -0.67 -3.08
N PHE A 26 0.44 0.58 -2.93
CA PHE A 26 0.90 1.17 -1.68
C PHE A 26 -0.28 1.84 -0.96
N ILE A 27 -0.61 1.35 0.23
CA ILE A 27 -1.74 1.85 1.01
C ILE A 27 -1.27 2.27 2.39
N GLN A 28 -1.42 3.56 2.69
CA GLN A 28 -1.20 4.09 4.03
C GLN A 28 -2.52 4.18 4.78
N HIS A 29 -2.70 3.31 5.77
CA HIS A 29 -3.90 3.33 6.60
C HIS A 29 -3.86 4.51 7.58
N LYS A 30 -4.97 5.22 7.70
CA LYS A 30 -5.17 6.33 8.66
C LYS A 30 -6.35 6.00 9.56
N ARG A 31 -6.13 6.09 10.87
CA ARG A 31 -7.21 6.07 11.86
C ARG A 31 -7.82 7.47 11.96
N PRO A 32 -9.10 7.67 11.65
CA PRO A 32 -9.72 8.98 11.74
C PRO A 32 -10.17 9.27 13.18
N GLU A 33 -10.25 10.56 13.46
CA GLU A 33 -10.99 11.15 14.56
C GLU A 33 -12.39 11.49 14.06
N ARG A 34 -13.43 11.18 14.86
CA ARG A 34 -14.81 11.62 14.57
C ARG A 34 -15.06 12.94 15.29
N MET A 35 -15.31 13.99 14.52
CA MET A 35 -15.59 15.33 14.99
C MET A 35 -17.11 15.51 15.08
N VAL A 36 -17.62 15.78 16.28
CA VAL A 36 -19.07 15.82 16.56
C VAL A 36 -19.59 17.16 17.06
N LYS A 37 -18.71 18.04 17.55
CA LYS A 37 -19.08 19.34 18.10
C LYS A 37 -19.01 20.41 17.03
N ASP A 38 -19.92 21.38 17.10
CA ASP A 38 -19.93 22.60 16.29
C ASP A 38 -18.69 23.48 16.48
N THR A 39 -18.02 23.35 17.62
CA THR A 39 -16.74 23.99 17.91
C THR A 39 -15.52 23.30 17.27
N ALA A 40 -15.72 22.26 16.47
CA ALA A 40 -14.62 21.56 15.79
C ALA A 40 -13.99 22.46 14.70
N ALA A 41 -12.68 22.36 14.52
CA ALA A 41 -11.89 23.28 13.69
C ALA A 41 -12.37 23.39 12.23
N GLU A 42 -12.91 22.30 11.67
CA GLU A 42 -13.37 22.24 10.27
C GLU A 42 -14.91 22.17 10.16
N TRP A 43 -15.64 22.48 11.24
CA TRP A 43 -17.10 22.40 11.26
C TRP A 43 -17.75 23.26 10.16
N GLY A 44 -17.22 24.46 9.92
CA GLY A 44 -17.75 25.38 8.91
C GLY A 44 -17.78 24.81 7.48
N SER A 45 -16.94 23.81 7.18
CA SER A 45 -16.91 23.16 5.87
C SER A 45 -18.04 22.14 5.66
N TRP A 46 -18.56 21.55 6.73
CA TRP A 46 -19.51 20.43 6.65
C TRP A 46 -20.87 20.74 7.28
N ASN A 47 -20.88 21.58 8.33
CA ASN A 47 -22.04 21.89 9.17
C ASN A 47 -22.76 20.64 9.72
N GLN A 48 -21.99 19.57 9.94
CA GLN A 48 -22.42 18.29 10.49
C GLN A 48 -21.19 17.52 10.98
N GLU A 49 -21.40 16.37 11.62
CA GLU A 49 -20.32 15.50 12.05
C GLU A 49 -19.47 14.99 10.87
N TYR A 50 -18.16 14.86 11.08
CA TYR A 50 -17.23 14.43 10.03
C TYR A 50 -16.07 13.61 10.59
N TYR A 51 -15.38 12.91 9.70
CA TYR A 51 -14.14 12.21 9.97
C TYR A 51 -12.95 13.09 9.58
N ARG A 52 -11.88 13.03 10.37
CA ARG A 52 -10.64 13.76 10.13
C ARG A 52 -9.43 12.86 10.34
N TYR A 53 -8.41 12.98 9.50
CA TYR A 53 -7.06 12.54 9.87
C TYR A 53 -6.03 13.63 9.59
N LYS A 54 -4.95 13.62 10.37
CA LYS A 54 -3.81 14.50 10.17
C LYS A 54 -2.89 13.96 9.07
N ILE A 55 -2.40 14.88 8.26
CA ILE A 55 -1.35 14.64 7.28
C ILE A 55 -0.03 14.92 8.01
N LEU A 56 0.93 14.01 7.87
CA LEU A 56 2.25 14.16 8.47
C LEU A 56 3.23 14.40 7.33
N ASP A 57 3.93 15.53 7.33
CA ASP A 57 4.73 16.00 6.19
C ASP A 57 5.69 14.94 5.63
N HIS A 58 6.39 14.23 6.53
CA HIS A 58 7.31 13.17 6.13
C HIS A 58 6.61 11.95 5.49
N GLN A 59 5.44 11.55 6.00
CA GLN A 59 4.65 10.47 5.39
C GLN A 59 4.09 10.92 4.05
N GLN A 60 3.61 12.16 3.99
CA GLN A 60 3.05 12.78 2.80
C GLN A 60 4.07 12.85 1.68
N SER A 61 5.24 13.40 1.95
CA SER A 61 6.31 13.54 0.96
C SER A 61 6.80 12.18 0.45
N THR A 62 6.97 11.18 1.33
CA THR A 62 7.31 9.80 0.91
C THR A 62 6.26 9.26 -0.08
N LEU A 63 4.98 9.42 0.23
CA LEU A 63 3.89 8.88 -0.57
C LEU A 63 3.66 9.65 -1.87
N GLU A 64 3.91 10.96 -1.90
CA GLU A 64 3.89 11.77 -3.14
C GLU A 64 5.00 11.33 -4.10
N ILE A 65 6.21 11.11 -3.58
CA ILE A 65 7.32 10.61 -4.40
C ILE A 65 7.01 9.20 -4.91
N LEU A 66 6.47 8.31 -4.06
CA LEU A 66 6.00 7.00 -4.51
C LEU A 66 4.94 7.12 -5.60
N GLU A 67 3.92 7.97 -5.42
CA GLU A 67 2.85 8.15 -6.40
C GLU A 67 3.40 8.63 -7.75
N ALA A 68 4.32 9.60 -7.73
CA ALA A 68 4.96 10.12 -8.94
C ALA A 68 5.79 9.07 -9.68
N ASN A 69 6.55 8.24 -8.95
CA ASN A 69 7.44 7.22 -9.54
C ASN A 69 6.67 5.96 -9.98
N VAL A 70 5.59 5.59 -9.27
CA VAL A 70 4.72 4.48 -9.66
C VAL A 70 3.89 4.85 -10.90
N GLY A 71 3.43 6.11 -10.99
CA GLY A 71 2.63 6.60 -12.11
C GLY A 71 1.38 5.75 -12.35
N ASP A 72 1.09 5.47 -13.62
CA ASP A 72 -0.10 4.70 -14.01
C ASP A 72 0.05 3.17 -13.88
N HIS A 73 1.21 2.70 -13.41
CA HIS A 73 1.56 1.28 -13.25
C HIS A 73 1.27 0.70 -11.87
N GLY A 74 0.67 1.49 -10.98
CA GLY A 74 0.25 1.04 -9.66
C GLY A 74 -0.70 2.01 -8.98
N VAL A 75 -0.90 1.81 -7.68
CA VAL A 75 -1.75 2.66 -6.84
C VAL A 75 -0.96 3.11 -5.62
N VAL A 76 -1.07 4.39 -5.28
CA VAL A 76 -0.64 4.93 -4.00
C VAL A 76 -1.79 5.72 -3.39
N THR A 77 -2.24 5.35 -2.20
CA THR A 77 -3.41 6.01 -1.58
C THR A 77 -3.40 5.94 -0.06
N TYR A 78 -3.98 6.96 0.57
CA TYR A 78 -4.46 6.86 1.93
C TYR A 78 -5.78 6.09 1.98
N ALA A 79 -5.94 5.26 3.01
CA ALA A 79 -7.20 4.58 3.29
C ALA A 79 -7.64 4.87 4.73
N SER A 80 -8.86 5.36 4.90
CA SER A 80 -9.40 5.70 6.22
C SER A 80 -10.85 5.24 6.37
N PRO A 81 -11.23 4.50 7.43
CA PRO A 81 -12.58 4.00 7.61
C PRO A 81 -13.60 5.12 7.86
N ALA A 82 -14.76 5.06 7.21
CA ALA A 82 -15.89 5.96 7.50
C ALA A 82 -16.85 5.35 8.55
N PHE A 83 -16.25 4.84 9.63
CA PHE A 83 -16.93 4.26 10.79
C PHE A 83 -16.02 4.39 12.02
N HIS A 84 -16.58 4.38 13.23
CA HIS A 84 -15.82 4.71 14.45
C HIS A 84 -16.16 3.86 15.68
N THR A 85 -17.23 3.08 15.66
CA THR A 85 -17.62 2.22 16.77
C THR A 85 -17.14 0.78 16.58
N LYS A 86 -16.95 0.06 17.70
CA LYS A 86 -16.64 -1.38 17.68
C LYS A 86 -17.74 -2.18 16.97
N GLN A 87 -19.00 -1.80 17.14
CA GLN A 87 -20.13 -2.47 16.52
C GLN A 87 -20.09 -2.31 14.99
N GLU A 88 -19.86 -1.10 14.49
CA GLU A 88 -19.69 -0.85 13.06
C GLU A 88 -18.52 -1.65 12.50
N PHE A 89 -17.36 -1.64 13.18
CA PHE A 89 -16.20 -2.43 12.76
C PHE A 89 -16.55 -3.91 12.57
N TRP A 90 -17.25 -4.54 13.53
CA TRP A 90 -17.63 -5.94 13.41
C TRP A 90 -18.66 -6.18 12.31
N ASN A 91 -19.57 -5.23 12.05
CA ASN A 91 -20.50 -5.32 10.93
C ASN A 91 -19.76 -5.25 9.58
N VAL A 92 -18.79 -4.36 9.45
CA VAL A 92 -17.93 -4.23 8.25
C VAL A 92 -17.08 -5.49 8.06
N HIS A 93 -16.51 -6.03 9.14
CA HIS A 93 -15.75 -7.28 9.10
C HIS A 93 -16.61 -8.47 8.64
N LYS A 94 -17.79 -8.66 9.25
CA LYS A 94 -18.73 -9.75 8.91
C LYS A 94 -19.21 -9.67 7.46
N SER A 95 -19.42 -8.46 6.94
CA SER A 95 -19.86 -8.23 5.56
C SER A 95 -18.71 -8.11 4.55
N GLN A 96 -17.45 -8.24 5.00
CA GLN A 96 -16.25 -8.10 4.17
C GLN A 96 -16.22 -6.80 3.35
N SER A 97 -16.76 -5.71 3.89
CA SER A 97 -17.03 -4.47 3.14
C SER A 97 -16.08 -3.31 3.47
N PHE A 98 -14.86 -3.60 3.93
CA PHE A 98 -13.90 -2.59 4.38
C PHE A 98 -13.61 -1.52 3.31
N ILE A 99 -13.47 -1.92 2.04
CA ILE A 99 -13.19 -0.98 0.96
C ILE A 99 -14.40 -0.07 0.73
N GLN A 100 -15.60 -0.64 0.66
CA GLN A 100 -16.85 0.11 0.44
C GLN A 100 -17.22 1.01 1.63
N LYS A 101 -16.63 0.75 2.81
CA LYS A 101 -16.85 1.49 4.06
C LYS A 101 -15.65 2.34 4.46
N SER A 102 -14.72 2.60 3.53
CA SER A 102 -13.58 3.50 3.71
C SER A 102 -13.59 4.64 2.70
N ASN A 103 -12.91 5.72 3.05
CA ASN A 103 -12.58 6.82 2.17
C ASN A 103 -11.11 6.69 1.72
N PHE A 104 -10.85 6.99 0.45
CA PHE A 104 -9.55 6.91 -0.19
C PHE A 104 -9.14 8.25 -0.78
N CYS A 105 -7.89 8.65 -0.52
CA CYS A 105 -7.36 9.89 -1.06
C CYS A 105 -5.95 9.69 -1.61
N GLN A 106 -5.68 10.22 -2.80
CA GLN A 106 -4.34 10.18 -3.39
C GLN A 106 -3.41 11.18 -2.69
N PRO A 107 -2.14 10.82 -2.41
CA PRO A 107 -1.19 11.72 -1.75
C PRO A 107 -1.06 13.06 -2.46
N SER A 108 -0.88 13.08 -3.79
CA SER A 108 -0.75 14.32 -4.59
C SER A 108 -1.91 15.32 -4.43
N LYS A 109 -3.11 14.86 -4.02
CA LYS A 109 -4.27 15.73 -3.75
C LYS A 109 -4.21 16.43 -2.39
N LEU A 110 -3.27 16.04 -1.54
CA LEU A 110 -3.11 16.53 -0.17
C LEU A 110 -1.83 17.34 0.01
N SER A 111 -1.15 17.69 -1.09
CA SER A 111 0.09 18.44 -1.05
C SER A 111 -0.10 19.81 -0.40
N GLY A 112 0.74 20.16 0.58
CA GLY A 112 0.64 21.39 1.35
C GLY A 112 -0.50 21.45 2.39
N HIS A 113 -1.31 20.40 2.49
CA HIS A 113 -2.43 20.33 3.44
C HIS A 113 -2.04 19.60 4.74
N ASN A 114 -2.56 20.06 5.87
CA ASN A 114 -2.24 19.52 7.20
C ASN A 114 -3.28 18.52 7.72
N ALA A 115 -4.50 18.56 7.19
CA ALA A 115 -5.55 17.60 7.52
C ALA A 115 -6.41 17.29 6.30
N TYR A 116 -7.06 16.13 6.35
CA TYR A 116 -8.09 15.75 5.40
C TYR A 116 -9.35 15.35 6.14
N THR A 117 -10.50 15.76 5.62
CA THR A 117 -11.81 15.52 6.22
C THR A 117 -12.83 15.00 5.21
N TYR A 118 -13.77 14.20 5.68
CA TYR A 118 -14.82 13.61 4.86
C TYR A 118 -16.00 13.16 5.74
N ILE A 119 -17.18 13.01 5.14
CA ILE A 119 -18.41 12.61 5.86
C ILE A 119 -18.87 11.18 5.52
N SER A 120 -18.35 10.59 4.45
CA SER A 120 -18.81 9.30 3.94
C SER A 120 -17.66 8.47 3.32
N PRO A 121 -17.86 7.15 3.13
CA PRO A 121 -16.99 6.35 2.28
C PRO A 121 -16.89 6.94 0.86
N GLY A 122 -15.88 6.52 0.11
CA GLY A 122 -15.67 6.95 -1.27
C GLY A 122 -14.31 7.62 -1.47
N THR A 123 -14.30 8.73 -2.20
CA THR A 123 -13.08 9.40 -2.70
C THR A 123 -13.12 10.92 -2.56
N SER A 124 -14.24 11.44 -2.07
CA SER A 124 -14.49 12.87 -1.91
C SER A 124 -14.19 13.31 -0.48
N GLY A 125 -13.65 14.51 -0.35
CA GLY A 125 -13.47 15.16 0.93
C GLY A 125 -12.94 16.59 0.78
N ILE A 126 -12.45 17.14 1.88
CA ILE A 126 -11.88 18.48 1.93
C ILE A 126 -10.50 18.39 2.58
N ALA A 127 -9.49 18.86 1.87
CA ALA A 127 -8.13 19.04 2.37
C ALA A 127 -8.02 20.41 3.07
N HIS A 128 -7.29 20.45 4.17
CA HIS A 128 -7.25 21.59 5.10
C HIS A 128 -5.81 22.05 5.37
N SER A 129 -5.48 23.16 4.74
CA SER A 129 -4.57 24.24 5.16
C SER A 129 -5.22 25.54 4.71
N GLU A 130 -5.64 25.55 3.44
CA GLU A 130 -6.77 26.31 2.92
C GLU A 130 -7.85 25.30 2.47
N PRO A 131 -9.14 25.45 2.82
CA PRO A 131 -10.14 24.45 2.49
C PRO A 131 -10.30 24.22 0.99
N GLU A 132 -9.92 23.03 0.53
CA GLU A 132 -10.00 22.62 -0.88
C GLU A 132 -10.81 21.34 -1.02
N LYS A 133 -11.83 21.35 -1.89
CA LYS A 133 -12.56 20.13 -2.24
C LYS A 133 -11.69 19.24 -3.12
N VAL A 134 -11.52 17.99 -2.72
CA VAL A 134 -10.72 17.02 -3.45
C VAL A 134 -11.53 15.77 -3.77
N GLU A 135 -11.28 15.23 -4.95
CA GLU A 135 -11.84 13.97 -5.45
C GLU A 135 -10.67 13.12 -5.95
N SER A 136 -10.57 11.89 -5.43
CA SER A 136 -9.52 10.93 -5.80
C SER A 136 -10.04 9.80 -6.68
N LYS A 137 -9.13 8.99 -7.23
CA LYS A 137 -9.50 7.78 -7.98
C LYS A 137 -10.11 6.71 -7.05
N HIS A 138 -11.13 6.01 -7.52
CA HIS A 138 -11.72 4.89 -6.77
C HIS A 138 -10.78 3.68 -6.77
N LEU A 139 -10.40 3.20 -5.58
CA LEU A 139 -9.46 2.09 -5.43
C LEU A 139 -9.83 0.86 -6.27
N ILE A 140 -11.07 0.36 -6.19
CA ILE A 140 -11.50 -0.82 -6.96
C ILE A 140 -11.36 -0.61 -8.46
N LYS A 141 -11.79 0.56 -8.98
CA LYS A 141 -11.69 0.86 -10.41
C LYS A 141 -10.24 0.92 -10.88
N GLU A 142 -9.33 1.46 -10.06
CA GLU A 142 -7.91 1.46 -10.38
C GLU A 142 -7.30 0.06 -10.34
N LEU A 143 -7.65 -0.77 -9.36
CA LEU A 143 -7.20 -2.16 -9.30
C LEU A 143 -7.70 -2.96 -10.51
N GLU A 144 -8.97 -2.76 -10.91
CA GLU A 144 -9.54 -3.36 -12.12
C GLU A 144 -8.79 -2.89 -13.37
N ARG A 145 -8.61 -1.58 -13.54
CA ARG A 145 -7.84 -1.00 -14.66
C ARG A 145 -6.43 -1.61 -14.75
N LEU A 146 -5.72 -1.69 -13.63
CA LEU A 146 -4.37 -2.25 -13.57
C LEU A 146 -4.35 -3.76 -13.86
N SER A 147 -5.35 -4.50 -13.38
CA SER A 147 -5.45 -5.94 -13.64
C SER A 147 -5.66 -6.26 -15.14
N GLN A 148 -6.42 -5.40 -15.83
CA GLN A 148 -6.73 -5.48 -17.26
C GLN A 148 -5.61 -4.92 -18.14
N SER A 149 -4.71 -4.11 -17.59
CA SER A 149 -3.59 -3.60 -18.35
C SER A 149 -2.75 -4.76 -18.90
N GLU A 150 -2.57 -4.78 -20.22
CA GLU A 150 -1.66 -5.70 -20.89
C GLU A 150 -0.24 -5.29 -20.53
N ILE A 151 0.24 -5.80 -19.40
CA ILE A 151 1.65 -5.70 -19.08
C ILE A 151 2.35 -6.64 -20.04
N LYS A 152 2.87 -6.07 -21.13
CA LYS A 152 3.75 -6.75 -22.11
C LYS A 152 5.05 -7.28 -21.52
N ASN A 153 5.27 -7.07 -20.23
CA ASN A 153 6.47 -7.48 -19.55
C ASN A 153 6.25 -8.84 -18.91
N ASN A 154 6.83 -9.87 -19.53
CA ASN A 154 7.16 -11.14 -18.88
C ASN A 154 8.29 -10.94 -17.84
N LEU A 155 8.16 -9.93 -16.98
CA LEU A 155 9.09 -9.66 -15.90
C LEU A 155 8.96 -10.77 -14.88
N LYS A 156 10.08 -11.44 -14.60
CA LYS A 156 10.15 -12.40 -13.50
C LYS A 156 9.80 -11.70 -12.18
N ASN A 157 9.09 -12.40 -11.30
CA ASN A 157 8.70 -11.89 -10.00
C ASN A 157 9.89 -11.34 -9.17
N SER A 158 11.07 -11.95 -9.22
CA SER A 158 12.24 -11.43 -8.51
C SER A 158 12.75 -10.08 -9.04
N ILE A 159 12.62 -9.85 -10.36
CA ILE A 159 12.91 -8.54 -10.96
C ILE A 159 11.83 -7.53 -10.55
N PHE A 160 10.56 -7.92 -10.55
CA PHE A 160 9.47 -7.06 -10.08
C PHE A 160 9.69 -6.58 -8.64
N ILE A 161 10.11 -7.50 -7.75
CA ILE A 161 10.43 -7.19 -6.35
C ILE A 161 11.65 -6.27 -6.25
N SER A 162 12.68 -6.50 -7.08
CA SER A 162 13.86 -5.62 -7.16
C SER A 162 13.47 -4.19 -7.53
N ASN A 163 12.68 -4.03 -8.60
CA ASN A 163 12.20 -2.72 -9.04
C ASN A 163 11.32 -2.05 -7.96
N SER A 164 10.57 -2.85 -7.20
CA SER A 164 9.77 -2.34 -6.09
C SER A 164 10.65 -1.82 -4.94
N CYS A 165 11.83 -2.42 -4.72
CA CYS A 165 12.83 -1.92 -3.78
C CYS A 165 13.41 -0.57 -4.25
N GLU A 166 13.73 -0.43 -5.53
CA GLU A 166 14.21 0.84 -6.09
C GLU A 166 13.18 1.97 -5.89
N LEU A 167 11.89 1.69 -6.12
CA LEU A 167 10.82 2.66 -5.90
C LEU A 167 10.74 3.16 -4.43
N ILE A 168 10.83 2.24 -3.46
CA ILE A 168 10.76 2.62 -2.04
C ILE A 168 12.01 3.36 -1.58
N GLU A 169 13.19 3.02 -2.13
CA GLU A 169 14.45 3.65 -1.75
C GLU A 169 14.52 5.08 -2.29
N ILE A 170 14.10 5.31 -3.54
CA ILE A 170 13.93 6.65 -4.12
C ILE A 170 12.96 7.49 -3.29
N ALA A 171 11.84 6.90 -2.84
CA ALA A 171 10.87 7.62 -2.03
C ALA A 171 11.37 7.99 -0.63
N LEU A 172 12.29 7.18 -0.08
CA LEU A 172 12.88 7.43 1.22
C LEU A 172 14.03 8.43 1.18
N GLU A 173 14.78 8.52 0.08
CA GLU A 173 16.02 9.31 -0.02
C GLU A 173 15.88 10.76 0.51
N PRO A 174 14.80 11.52 0.21
CA PRO A 174 14.65 12.89 0.72
C PRO A 174 14.26 12.96 2.21
N GLN A 175 13.92 11.83 2.83
CA GLN A 175 13.38 11.74 4.19
C GLN A 175 14.46 11.32 5.18
N GLU A 176 15.33 12.25 5.57
CA GLU A 176 16.55 12.01 6.37
C GLU A 176 16.34 10.99 7.50
N LYS A 177 15.32 11.19 8.35
CA LYS A 177 15.04 10.30 9.49
C LYS A 177 14.63 8.89 9.09
N TYR A 178 13.77 8.75 8.08
CA TYR A 178 13.27 7.44 7.64
C TYR A 178 14.31 6.70 6.81
N HIS A 179 15.01 7.43 5.94
CA HIS A 179 16.13 6.90 5.19
C HIS A 179 17.22 6.38 6.13
N TYR A 180 17.58 7.16 7.15
CA TYR A 180 18.54 6.74 8.17
C TYR A 180 18.10 5.45 8.88
N LEU A 181 16.88 5.42 9.44
CA LEU A 181 16.40 4.23 10.15
C LEU A 181 16.29 3.00 9.23
N TYR A 182 15.83 3.19 7.99
CA TYR A 182 15.78 2.13 6.98
C TYR A 182 17.18 1.58 6.69
N ASN A 183 18.16 2.47 6.46
CA ASN A 183 19.55 2.08 6.18
C ASN A 183 20.23 1.42 7.37
N GLU A 184 19.92 1.80 8.62
CA GLU A 184 20.41 1.08 9.80
C GLU A 184 19.89 -0.37 9.82
N ILE A 185 18.60 -0.56 9.52
CA ILE A 185 17.96 -1.88 9.50
C ILE A 185 18.48 -2.75 8.34
N VAL A 186 18.59 -2.19 7.15
CA VAL A 186 19.03 -2.90 5.93
C VAL A 186 20.56 -3.05 5.89
N GLY A 187 21.32 -2.09 6.43
CA GLY A 187 22.77 -2.15 6.52
C GLY A 187 23.25 -3.32 7.36
N ALA A 188 22.53 -3.66 8.44
CA ALA A 188 22.81 -4.88 9.21
C ALA A 188 22.62 -6.16 8.38
N LEU A 189 21.60 -6.20 7.53
CA LEU A 189 21.39 -7.31 6.58
C LEU A 189 22.55 -7.37 5.57
N ASP A 190 22.91 -6.24 4.97
CA ASP A 190 23.97 -6.19 3.96
C ASP A 190 25.37 -6.47 4.52
N MET A 191 25.61 -6.20 5.79
CA MET A 191 26.89 -6.51 6.43
C MET A 191 26.98 -7.99 6.85
N TYR A 192 25.93 -8.54 7.46
CA TYR A 192 26.00 -9.88 8.07
C TYR A 192 25.42 -11.01 7.22
N GLN A 193 24.73 -10.70 6.12
CA GLN A 193 24.03 -11.69 5.30
C GLN A 193 24.31 -11.51 3.80
N GLN A 194 25.54 -11.15 3.43
CA GLN A 194 25.97 -10.98 2.03
C GLN A 194 25.73 -12.21 1.16
N GLU A 195 25.85 -13.40 1.74
CA GLU A 195 25.63 -14.68 1.06
C GLU A 195 24.14 -15.03 0.88
N SER A 196 23.23 -14.25 1.47
CA SER A 196 21.79 -14.50 1.32
C SER A 196 21.31 -14.16 -0.09
N PRO A 197 20.44 -15.00 -0.69
CA PRO A 197 19.92 -14.75 -2.02
C PRO A 197 19.25 -13.38 -2.16
N LYS A 198 19.41 -12.77 -3.34
CA LYS A 198 18.96 -11.40 -3.60
C LYS A 198 17.48 -11.23 -3.29
N LEU A 199 16.64 -12.14 -3.78
CA LEU A 199 15.19 -12.10 -3.54
C LEU A 199 14.83 -12.00 -2.06
N LEU A 200 15.48 -12.77 -1.20
CA LEU A 200 15.21 -12.73 0.24
C LEU A 200 15.60 -11.38 0.86
N ARG A 201 16.75 -10.84 0.43
CA ARG A 201 17.20 -9.52 0.88
C ARG A 201 16.25 -8.42 0.42
N ASP A 202 15.73 -8.51 -0.80
CA ASP A 202 14.75 -7.55 -1.32
C ASP A 202 13.40 -7.64 -0.59
N LEU A 203 12.92 -8.86 -0.31
CA LEU A 203 11.72 -9.04 0.51
C LEU A 203 11.89 -8.44 1.93
N TYR A 204 13.09 -8.56 2.50
CA TYR A 204 13.42 -7.91 3.77
C TYR A 204 13.42 -6.38 3.66
N ARG A 205 13.97 -5.81 2.59
CA ARG A 205 13.91 -4.36 2.30
C ARG A 205 12.47 -3.85 2.27
N LEU A 206 11.58 -4.54 1.55
CA LEU A 206 10.16 -4.18 1.52
C LEU A 206 9.51 -4.24 2.90
N SER A 207 9.89 -5.24 3.72
CA SER A 207 9.41 -5.35 5.10
C SER A 207 9.95 -4.22 5.99
N ALA A 208 11.22 -3.84 5.84
CA ALA A 208 11.83 -2.73 6.56
C ALA A 208 11.15 -1.40 6.19
N PHE A 209 10.85 -1.17 4.91
CA PHE A 209 10.10 0.00 4.47
C PHE A 209 8.73 0.08 5.13
N LYS A 210 7.96 -1.02 5.14
CA LYS A 210 6.65 -1.07 5.82
C LYS A 210 6.79 -0.76 7.32
N PHE A 211 7.83 -1.28 7.97
CA PHE A 211 8.08 -1.02 9.38
C PHE A 211 8.37 0.46 9.66
N VAL A 212 9.23 1.08 8.87
CA VAL A 212 9.66 2.47 9.06
C VAL A 212 8.54 3.47 8.73
N THR A 213 7.80 3.24 7.65
CA THR A 213 6.81 4.20 7.14
C THR A 213 5.38 3.92 7.62
N GLY A 214 5.08 2.66 7.96
CA GLY A 214 3.71 2.20 8.18
C GLY A 214 2.88 2.02 6.90
N THR A 215 3.48 2.18 5.70
CA THR A 215 2.82 1.97 4.41
C THR A 215 2.79 0.48 4.09
N ASN A 216 1.61 -0.03 3.73
CA ASN A 216 1.49 -1.43 3.29
C ASN A 216 1.66 -1.52 1.78
N LEU A 217 2.45 -2.49 1.35
CA LEU A 217 2.62 -2.84 -0.06
C LEU A 217 1.88 -4.13 -0.36
N TYR A 218 1.04 -4.10 -1.39
CA TYR A 218 0.35 -5.26 -1.95
C TYR A 218 0.72 -5.42 -3.43
N PHE A 219 0.71 -6.66 -3.91
CA PHE A 219 0.98 -6.98 -5.30
C PHE A 219 -0.29 -7.44 -6.01
N GLY A 220 -0.61 -6.81 -7.12
CA GLY A 220 -1.58 -7.37 -8.07
C GLY A 220 -0.96 -8.55 -8.80
N VAL A 221 -1.71 -9.64 -8.96
CA VAL A 221 -1.23 -10.86 -9.62
C VAL A 221 -2.09 -11.23 -10.83
N GLY A 222 -1.51 -11.87 -11.84
CA GLY A 222 -2.25 -12.36 -13.01
C GLY A 222 -3.08 -13.61 -12.71
N ASP A 223 -4.36 -13.59 -13.09
CA ASP A 223 -5.35 -14.65 -12.80
C ASP A 223 -5.06 -16.03 -13.41
N GLU A 224 -4.31 -16.11 -14.52
CA GLU A 224 -4.15 -17.37 -15.28
C GLU A 224 -3.40 -18.48 -14.53
N SER A 225 -2.68 -18.12 -13.48
CA SER A 225 -1.79 -19.01 -12.73
C SER A 225 -2.43 -19.58 -11.46
N PHE A 226 -3.35 -18.85 -10.82
CA PHE A 226 -3.94 -19.23 -9.55
C PHE A 226 -5.02 -20.33 -9.72
N ASN A 227 -5.81 -20.25 -10.80
CA ASN A 227 -6.88 -21.22 -11.06
C ASN A 227 -6.36 -22.60 -11.49
N ASN A 228 -5.29 -22.67 -12.29
CA ASN A 228 -4.78 -23.95 -12.81
C ASN A 228 -4.10 -24.80 -11.73
N LYS A 229 -3.35 -24.18 -10.80
CA LYS A 229 -2.67 -24.93 -9.74
C LYS A 229 -3.61 -25.41 -8.62
N ILE A 230 -4.64 -24.64 -8.26
CA ILE A 230 -5.66 -25.06 -7.28
C ILE A 230 -6.52 -26.21 -7.84
N GLN A 231 -6.84 -26.20 -9.13
CA GLN A 231 -7.54 -27.32 -9.76
C GLN A 231 -6.69 -28.61 -9.76
N GLN A 232 -5.39 -28.52 -10.01
CA GLN A 232 -4.49 -29.68 -9.94
C GLN A 232 -4.29 -30.22 -8.52
N THR A 233 -4.26 -29.37 -7.49
CA THR A 233 -4.15 -29.84 -6.09
C THR A 233 -5.43 -30.49 -5.57
N ARG A 234 -6.60 -30.13 -6.13
CA ARG A 234 -7.90 -30.77 -5.82
C ARG A 234 -8.12 -32.10 -6.56
N GLN A 235 -7.34 -32.40 -7.59
CA GLN A 235 -7.45 -33.63 -8.37
C GLN A 235 -6.49 -34.75 -7.95
N ARG A 236 -5.63 -34.54 -6.94
CA ARG A 236 -4.86 -35.66 -6.36
C ARG A 236 -5.83 -36.52 -5.52
N PRO A 237 -6.04 -37.80 -5.86
CA PRO A 237 -6.80 -38.70 -4.99
C PRO A 237 -6.06 -38.80 -3.66
N ARG A 238 -6.80 -38.74 -2.55
CA ARG A 238 -6.29 -39.21 -1.26
C ARG A 238 -6.05 -40.72 -1.41
N CYS A 239 -4.80 -41.13 -1.52
CA CYS A 239 -4.39 -42.51 -1.24
C CYS A 239 -4.46 -42.73 0.27
#